data_AF-A0A072NPW5-F1
#
_entry.id   AF-A0A072NPW5-F1
#
_cell.length_a   1.000
_cell.length_b   1.000
_cell.length_c   1.000
_cell.angle_alpha   90.00
_cell.angle_beta   90.00
_cell.angle_gamma   90.00
#
_symmetry.space_group_name_H-M   'P 1'
#
loop_
_entity.id
_entity.type
_entity.pdbx_description
1 polymer ?
#
loop_
_entity_poly.entity_id
_entity_poly.type
_entity_poly.pdbx_seq_one_letter_code
_entity_poly.pdbx_strand_id
1 'polypeptide(L)'
;MSWAKGPKMAIVWTIVRVWLGIQWITGGWHKVADGFDASGFMQGAIAKAGGDHPAVQAWYAAFLENVALPNAKLFSFLVAYGEVLVGIGLVVGVATIPALLAGAFMNLNFLLAGTTSTNPILFTVAVILLGTGAASYYYGGDRFLVPYIKEKFGKKGAKNAAEGGATV
;
A
#
# COMPACT_ATOMS: atom_id res chain seq x y z
N MET A 1 -4.18 21.29 14.11
CA MET A 1 -2.94 20.82 13.45
C MET A 1 -2.64 21.68 12.21
N SER A 2 -1.97 22.83 12.38
CA SER A 2 -1.61 23.75 11.27
C SER A 2 -0.20 23.52 10.72
N TRP A 3 0.66 22.79 11.44
CA TRP A 3 2.07 22.60 11.07
C TRP A 3 2.28 21.65 9.88
N ALA A 4 1.40 20.65 9.69
CA ALA A 4 1.57 19.63 8.66
C ALA A 4 1.17 20.05 7.24
N LYS A 5 0.49 21.21 7.07
CA LYS A 5 -0.21 21.60 5.83
C LYS A 5 0.44 22.75 5.05
N GLY A 6 1.65 23.18 5.43
CA GLY A 6 2.37 24.25 4.73
C GLY A 6 3.06 23.78 3.43
N PRO A 7 3.29 24.66 2.43
CA PRO A 7 3.94 24.30 1.17
C PRO A 7 5.37 23.76 1.35
N LYS A 8 6.10 24.24 2.36
CA LYS A 8 7.42 23.68 2.73
C LYS A 8 7.33 22.24 3.27
N MET A 9 6.29 21.94 4.05
CA MET A 9 6.08 20.59 4.58
C MET A 9 5.61 19.61 3.51
N ALA A 10 4.85 20.09 2.51
CA ALA A 10 4.48 19.28 1.35
C ALA A 10 5.70 18.78 0.55
N ILE A 11 6.78 19.56 0.48
CA ILE A 11 8.05 19.13 -0.13
C ILE A 11 8.66 17.99 0.70
N VAL A 12 8.74 18.14 2.01
CA VAL A 12 9.26 17.11 2.93
C VAL A 12 8.46 15.81 2.79
N TRP A 13 7.12 15.88 2.80
CA TRP A 13 6.27 14.70 2.63
C TRP A 13 6.44 14.05 1.26
N THR A 14 6.72 14.83 0.22
CA THR A 14 6.98 14.29 -1.12
C THR A 14 8.30 13.54 -1.17
N ILE A 15 9.36 14.07 -0.55
CA ILE A 15 10.65 13.37 -0.46
C ILE A 15 10.48 12.05 0.30
N VAL A 16 9.79 12.08 1.45
CA VAL A 16 9.52 10.87 2.24
C VAL A 16 8.66 9.86 1.46
N ARG A 17 7.66 10.33 0.71
CA ARG A 17 6.83 9.49 -0.16
C ARG A 17 7.64 8.82 -1.27
N VAL A 18 8.48 9.58 -1.96
CA VAL A 18 9.34 9.04 -3.03
C VAL A 18 10.35 8.05 -2.48
N TRP A 19 10.98 8.37 -1.34
CA TRP A 19 11.87 7.45 -0.65
C TRP A 19 11.16 6.15 -0.28
N LEU A 20 9.96 6.23 0.32
CA LEU A 20 9.14 5.06 0.65
C LEU A 20 8.86 4.24 -0.62
N GLY A 21 8.44 4.90 -1.70
CA GLY A 21 8.18 4.26 -2.99
C GLY A 21 9.40 3.53 -3.56
N ILE A 22 10.59 4.12 -3.48
CA ILE A 22 11.84 3.47 -3.92
C ILE A 22 12.12 2.19 -3.11
N GLN A 23 11.87 2.19 -1.80
CA GLN A 23 12.04 0.98 -0.98
C GLN A 23 11.12 -0.16 -1.46
N TRP A 24 9.86 0.15 -1.78
CA TRP A 24 8.90 -0.81 -2.33
C TRP A 24 9.29 -1.33 -3.71
N ILE A 25 9.73 -0.44 -4.62
CA ILE A 25 10.21 -0.86 -5.95
C ILE A 25 11.42 -1.78 -5.79
N THR A 26 12.39 -1.41 -4.96
CA THR A 26 13.61 -2.21 -4.78
C THR A 26 13.29 -3.59 -4.21
N GLY A 27 12.42 -3.67 -3.20
CA GLY A 27 11.99 -4.94 -2.61
C GLY A 27 11.19 -5.83 -3.58
N GLY A 28 10.25 -5.23 -4.33
CA GLY A 28 9.41 -5.94 -5.27
C GLY A 28 10.11 -6.32 -6.58
N TRP A 29 11.06 -5.51 -7.04
CA TRP A 29 11.74 -5.73 -8.33
C TRP A 29 12.53 -7.04 -8.34
N HIS A 30 13.31 -7.29 -7.28
CA HIS A 30 14.01 -8.58 -7.12
C HIS A 30 13.02 -9.75 -7.04
N LYS A 31 11.91 -9.58 -6.35
CA LYS A 31 10.87 -10.63 -6.27
C LYS A 31 10.22 -10.95 -7.61
N VAL A 32 9.98 -9.95 -8.45
CA VAL A 32 9.42 -10.16 -9.79
C VAL A 32 10.48 -10.75 -10.74
N ALA A 33 11.71 -10.24 -10.69
CA ALA A 33 12.80 -10.68 -11.57
C ALA A 33 13.25 -12.12 -11.28
N ASP A 34 13.34 -12.49 -10.00
CA ASP A 34 13.90 -13.77 -9.56
C ASP A 34 12.82 -14.87 -9.38
N GLY A 35 11.54 -14.55 -9.60
CA GLY A 35 10.44 -15.50 -9.45
C GLY A 35 10.17 -15.87 -7.98
N PHE A 36 9.83 -14.87 -7.17
CA PHE A 36 9.57 -15.03 -5.73
C PHE A 36 8.56 -16.13 -5.42
N ASP A 37 8.92 -16.97 -4.46
CA ASP A 37 8.02 -17.94 -3.83
C ASP A 37 7.87 -17.61 -2.33
N ALA A 38 6.65 -17.26 -1.96
CA ALA A 38 6.27 -16.95 -0.59
C ALA A 38 6.09 -18.20 0.27
N SER A 39 6.08 -19.42 -0.30
CA SER A 39 5.85 -20.66 0.44
C SER A 39 6.84 -20.84 1.60
N GLY A 40 8.13 -20.64 1.36
CA GLY A 40 9.17 -20.72 2.41
C GLY A 40 9.03 -19.63 3.47
N PHE A 41 8.61 -18.43 3.07
CA PHE A 41 8.30 -17.34 4.00
C PHE A 41 7.12 -17.70 4.92
N MET A 42 6.04 -18.25 4.35
CA MET A 42 4.86 -18.68 5.10
C MET A 42 5.17 -19.83 6.05
N GLN A 43 5.92 -20.84 5.60
CA GLN A 43 6.35 -21.96 6.45
C GLN A 43 7.22 -21.47 7.62
N GLY A 44 8.15 -20.55 7.36
CA GLY A 44 8.95 -19.92 8.41
C GLY A 44 8.11 -19.14 9.42
N ALA A 45 7.05 -18.45 8.97
CA ALA A 45 6.13 -17.74 9.85
C ALA A 45 5.26 -18.70 10.68
N ILE A 46 4.80 -19.82 10.12
CA ILE A 46 4.09 -20.88 10.85
C ILE A 46 4.98 -21.49 11.93
N ALA A 47 6.25 -21.78 11.61
CA ALA A 47 7.21 -22.31 12.58
C ALA A 47 7.45 -21.36 13.76
N LYS A 48 7.42 -20.04 13.52
CA LYS A 48 7.54 -19.00 14.56
C LYS A 48 6.31 -18.87 15.48
N ALA A 49 5.23 -19.59 15.21
CA ALA A 49 4.08 -19.65 16.10
C ALA A 49 4.19 -20.76 17.16
N GLY A 50 5.24 -21.60 17.10
CA GLY A 50 5.57 -22.57 18.15
C GLY A 50 6.56 -22.04 19.20
N GLY A 51 6.69 -22.75 20.30
CA GLY A 51 7.63 -22.46 21.40
C GLY A 51 7.06 -21.60 22.53
N ASP A 52 7.88 -21.32 23.55
CA ASP A 52 7.47 -20.63 24.79
C ASP A 52 7.15 -19.13 24.59
N HIS A 53 7.70 -18.52 23.54
CA HIS A 53 7.48 -17.12 23.17
C HIS A 53 7.20 -17.00 21.66
N PRO A 54 5.99 -17.32 21.20
CA PRO A 54 5.66 -17.31 19.78
C PRO A 54 5.74 -15.88 19.22
N ALA A 55 6.55 -15.70 18.17
CA ALA A 55 6.68 -14.43 17.47
C ALA A 55 5.52 -14.18 16.50
N VAL A 56 4.78 -15.23 16.14
CA VAL A 56 3.58 -15.20 15.28
C VAL A 56 2.39 -15.71 16.08
N GLN A 57 1.27 -15.00 16.01
CA GLN A 57 0.05 -15.41 16.72
C GLN A 57 -0.55 -16.66 16.08
N ALA A 58 -1.06 -17.58 16.92
CA ALA A 58 -1.59 -18.87 16.47
C ALA A 58 -2.72 -18.74 15.42
N TRP A 59 -3.59 -17.73 15.55
CA TRP A 59 -4.65 -17.47 14.57
C TRP A 59 -4.09 -17.09 13.19
N TYR A 60 -2.97 -16.35 13.16
CA TYR A 60 -2.35 -15.93 11.91
C TYR A 60 -1.59 -17.10 11.28
N ALA A 61 -0.93 -17.93 12.08
CA ALA A 61 -0.34 -19.18 11.60
C ALA A 61 -1.39 -20.13 11.01
N ALA A 62 -2.56 -20.26 11.65
CA ALA A 62 -3.67 -21.04 11.11
C ALA A 62 -4.17 -20.49 9.75
N PHE A 63 -4.26 -19.17 9.59
CA PHE A 63 -4.56 -18.55 8.30
C PHE A 63 -3.48 -18.86 7.25
N LEU A 64 -2.21 -18.76 7.63
CA LEU A 64 -1.10 -19.07 6.72
C LEU A 64 -1.13 -20.53 6.28
N GLU A 65 -1.38 -21.46 7.19
CA GLU A 65 -1.41 -22.90 6.91
C GLU A 65 -2.62 -23.32 6.07
N ASN A 66 -3.81 -22.80 6.39
CA ASN A 66 -5.06 -23.28 5.77
C ASN A 66 -5.47 -22.49 4.52
N VAL A 67 -5.01 -21.24 4.37
CA VAL A 67 -5.42 -20.34 3.27
C VAL A 67 -4.24 -19.90 2.43
N ALA A 68 -3.19 -19.35 3.06
CA ALA A 68 -2.11 -18.72 2.31
C ALA A 68 -1.21 -19.74 1.62
N LEU A 69 -0.83 -20.81 2.32
CA LEU A 69 0.08 -21.85 1.84
C LEU A 69 -0.52 -22.67 0.69
N PRO A 70 -1.78 -23.13 0.73
CA PRO A 70 -2.41 -23.79 -0.42
C PRO A 70 -2.52 -22.89 -1.64
N ASN A 71 -2.60 -21.57 -1.43
CA ASN A 71 -2.67 -20.55 -2.46
C ASN A 71 -1.33 -19.80 -2.65
N ALA A 72 -0.20 -20.41 -2.29
CA ALA A 72 1.09 -19.73 -2.23
C ALA A 72 1.48 -19.02 -3.54
N LYS A 73 1.16 -19.61 -4.70
CA LYS A 73 1.40 -18.98 -6.02
C LYS A 73 0.67 -17.64 -6.17
N LEU A 74 -0.60 -17.59 -5.75
CA LEU A 74 -1.40 -16.36 -5.81
C LEU A 74 -0.82 -15.30 -4.87
N PHE A 75 -0.52 -15.66 -3.63
CA PHE A 75 0.08 -14.72 -2.68
C PHE A 75 1.47 -14.25 -3.10
N SER A 76 2.28 -15.13 -3.68
CA SER A 76 3.60 -14.77 -4.22
C SER A 76 3.49 -13.73 -5.33
N PHE A 77 2.55 -13.94 -6.27
CA PHE A 77 2.24 -12.98 -7.31
C PHE A 77 1.72 -11.65 -6.75
N LEU A 78 0.73 -11.70 -5.85
CA LEU A 78 0.14 -10.51 -5.24
C LEU A 78 1.17 -9.69 -4.46
N VAL A 79 2.07 -10.34 -3.72
CA VAL A 79 3.15 -9.68 -2.99
C VAL A 79 4.16 -9.06 -3.95
N ALA A 80 4.70 -9.84 -4.89
CA ALA A 80 5.74 -9.35 -5.80
C ALA A 80 5.26 -8.17 -6.65
N TYR A 81 4.09 -8.31 -7.31
CA TYR A 81 3.53 -7.24 -8.13
C TYR A 81 2.93 -6.12 -7.29
N GLY A 82 2.35 -6.43 -6.12
CA GLY A 82 1.82 -5.43 -5.20
C GLY A 82 2.92 -4.49 -4.71
N GLU A 83 4.09 -5.01 -4.35
CA GLU A 83 5.24 -4.22 -3.93
C GLU A 83 5.69 -3.24 -5.03
N VAL A 84 5.82 -3.73 -6.27
CA VAL A 84 6.22 -2.88 -7.41
C VAL A 84 5.15 -1.83 -7.72
N LEU A 85 3.87 -2.21 -7.78
CA LEU A 85 2.78 -1.29 -8.10
C LEU A 85 2.59 -0.21 -7.04
N VAL A 86 2.69 -0.58 -5.76
CA VAL A 86 2.68 0.39 -4.65
C VAL A 86 3.86 1.34 -4.78
N GLY A 87 5.06 0.81 -5.02
CA GLY A 87 6.26 1.63 -5.19
C GLY A 87 6.13 2.63 -6.32
N ILE A 88 5.67 2.20 -7.50
CA ILE A 88 5.42 3.08 -8.66
C ILE A 88 4.36 4.12 -8.32
N GLY A 89 3.23 3.72 -7.70
CA GLY A 89 2.16 4.63 -7.32
C GLY A 89 2.63 5.73 -6.36
N LEU A 90 3.51 5.40 -5.42
CA LEU A 90 4.11 6.36 -4.48
C LEU A 90 5.15 7.28 -5.14
N VAL A 91 6.01 6.76 -6.02
CA VAL A 91 7.02 7.58 -6.71
C VAL A 91 6.34 8.56 -7.67
N VAL A 92 5.49 8.06 -8.55
CA VAL A 92 4.74 8.85 -9.53
C VAL A 92 3.73 9.78 -8.82
N GLY A 93 3.25 9.37 -7.65
CA GLY A 93 2.27 10.12 -6.87
C GLY A 93 0.90 10.14 -7.53
N VAL A 94 0.54 9.06 -8.25
CA VAL A 94 -0.77 8.81 -8.86
C VAL A 94 -1.36 7.62 -8.10
N ALA A 95 -2.50 7.82 -7.44
CA ALA A 95 -3.09 6.91 -6.45
C ALA A 95 -2.27 6.76 -5.16
N THR A 96 -1.77 7.88 -4.60
CA THR A 96 -0.99 7.90 -3.35
C THR A 96 -1.74 7.25 -2.19
N ILE A 97 -3.03 7.55 -1.99
CA ILE A 97 -3.81 6.98 -0.88
C ILE A 97 -3.99 5.45 -1.04
N PRO A 98 -4.49 4.92 -2.17
CA PRO A 98 -4.54 3.48 -2.39
C PRO A 98 -3.18 2.80 -2.23
N ALA A 99 -2.09 3.39 -2.76
CA ALA A 99 -0.75 2.84 -2.65
C ALA A 99 -0.26 2.79 -1.19
N LEU A 100 -0.48 3.87 -0.41
CA LEU A 100 -0.15 3.90 1.02
C LEU A 100 -0.97 2.89 1.81
N LEU A 101 -2.26 2.72 1.51
CA LEU A 101 -3.12 1.73 2.17
C LEU A 101 -2.67 0.30 1.86
N ALA A 102 -2.43 -0.01 0.58
CA ALA A 102 -1.95 -1.32 0.16
C ALA A 102 -0.56 -1.62 0.75
N GLY A 103 0.34 -0.65 0.75
CA GLY A 103 1.66 -0.77 1.38
C GLY A 103 1.59 -0.97 2.88
N ALA A 104 0.74 -0.22 3.59
CA ALA A 104 0.51 -0.40 5.01
C ALA A 104 -0.07 -1.80 5.30
N PHE A 105 -1.02 -2.26 4.51
CA PHE A 105 -1.63 -3.58 4.64
C PHE A 105 -0.63 -4.73 4.42
N MET A 106 0.23 -4.65 3.40
CA MET A 106 1.27 -5.64 3.15
C MET A 106 2.31 -5.66 4.29
N ASN A 107 2.79 -4.49 4.75
CA ASN A 107 3.70 -4.47 5.90
C ASN A 107 3.06 -5.04 7.17
N LEU A 108 1.78 -4.73 7.42
CA LEU A 108 1.06 -5.30 8.55
C LEU A 108 1.04 -6.84 8.48
N ASN A 109 0.76 -7.40 7.31
CA ASN A 109 0.79 -8.85 7.11
C ASN A 109 2.20 -9.43 7.34
N PHE A 110 3.25 -8.77 6.87
CA PHE A 110 4.62 -9.22 7.13
C PHE A 110 5.03 -9.13 8.60
N LEU A 111 4.55 -8.10 9.31
CA LEU A 111 4.74 -7.94 10.76
C LEU A 111 4.02 -9.07 11.52
N LEU A 112 2.78 -9.38 11.13
CA LEU A 112 2.02 -10.51 11.68
C LEU A 112 2.69 -11.85 11.39
N ALA A 113 3.38 -11.97 10.25
CA ALA A 113 4.23 -13.12 9.90
C ALA A 113 5.59 -13.14 10.65
N GLY A 114 5.83 -12.20 11.57
CA GLY A 114 7.03 -12.16 12.42
C GLY A 114 8.28 -11.61 11.71
N THR A 115 8.10 -10.69 10.76
CA THR A 115 9.20 -10.00 10.05
C THR A 115 9.39 -8.60 10.62
N THR A 116 10.46 -8.40 11.38
CA THR A 116 10.66 -7.16 12.17
C THR A 116 11.76 -6.25 11.67
N SER A 117 12.44 -6.56 10.56
CA SER A 117 13.62 -5.82 10.10
C SER A 117 13.30 -4.38 9.67
N THR A 118 12.94 -4.14 8.41
CA THR A 118 12.64 -2.80 7.88
C THR A 118 11.14 -2.50 7.87
N ASN A 119 10.32 -3.53 7.97
CA ASN A 119 8.87 -3.49 7.80
C ASN A 119 8.15 -2.58 8.82
N PRO A 120 8.51 -2.54 10.11
CA PRO A 120 7.90 -1.61 11.06
C PRO A 120 8.09 -0.15 10.65
N ILE A 121 9.29 0.19 10.15
CA ILE A 121 9.63 1.56 9.74
C ILE A 121 8.79 1.96 8.52
N LEU A 122 8.72 1.11 7.50
CA LEU A 122 7.93 1.37 6.29
C LEU A 122 6.44 1.50 6.61
N PHE A 123 5.92 0.66 7.52
CA PHE A 123 4.55 0.76 8.01
C PHE A 123 4.27 2.09 8.70
N THR A 124 5.12 2.49 9.66
CA THR A 124 4.96 3.75 10.39
C THR A 124 4.99 4.94 9.44
N VAL A 125 5.93 4.97 8.49
CA VAL A 125 6.01 6.04 7.48
C VAL A 125 4.74 6.07 6.62
N ALA A 126 4.22 4.92 6.19
CA ALA A 126 2.99 4.85 5.42
C ALA A 126 1.78 5.40 6.19
N VAL A 127 1.64 5.06 7.47
CA VAL A 127 0.56 5.56 8.35
C VAL A 127 0.68 7.06 8.59
N ILE A 128 1.90 7.58 8.80
CA ILE A 128 2.12 9.03 8.94
C ILE A 128 1.75 9.77 7.64
N LEU A 129 2.12 9.23 6.48
CA LEU A 129 1.76 9.80 5.18
C LEU A 129 0.25 9.77 4.91
N LEU A 130 -0.47 8.77 5.43
CA LEU A 130 -1.94 8.74 5.41
C LEU A 130 -2.53 9.81 6.33
N GLY A 131 -2.02 9.92 7.57
CA GLY A 131 -2.50 10.89 8.56
C GLY A 131 -2.26 12.35 8.19
N THR A 132 -1.24 12.63 7.36
CA THR A 132 -0.92 13.98 6.86
C THR A 132 -1.84 14.43 5.72
N GLY A 133 -2.63 13.53 5.13
CA GLY A 133 -3.70 13.86 4.17
C GLY A 133 -3.19 14.70 2.99
N ALA A 134 -3.92 15.77 2.62
CA ALA A 134 -3.67 16.58 1.42
C ALA A 134 -2.25 17.14 1.25
N ALA A 135 -1.44 17.16 2.31
CA ALA A 135 -0.04 17.57 2.24
C ALA A 135 0.87 16.51 1.60
N SER A 136 0.57 15.21 1.71
CA SER A 136 1.41 14.13 1.16
C SER A 136 1.20 13.89 -0.35
N TYR A 137 0.10 14.38 -0.92
CA TYR A 137 -0.20 14.34 -2.36
C TYR A 137 -0.24 15.72 -3.04
N TYR A 138 0.11 16.81 -2.33
CA TYR A 138 0.11 18.17 -2.88
C TYR A 138 1.05 18.35 -4.09
N TYR A 139 2.18 17.65 -4.11
CA TYR A 139 3.11 17.57 -5.25
C TYR A 139 3.08 16.19 -5.96
N GLY A 140 2.04 15.38 -5.76
CA GLY A 140 1.80 14.17 -6.54
C GLY A 140 1.00 14.43 -7.81
N GLY A 141 1.12 13.56 -8.81
CA GLY A 141 0.24 13.55 -9.99
C GLY A 141 -1.26 13.49 -9.64
N ASP A 142 -1.61 13.05 -8.43
CA ASP A 142 -2.95 13.14 -7.83
C ASP A 142 -3.54 14.56 -7.87
N ARG A 143 -2.70 15.61 -7.84
CA ARG A 143 -3.15 17.00 -8.00
C ARG A 143 -3.77 17.27 -9.36
N PHE A 144 -3.33 16.60 -10.41
CA PHE A 144 -3.88 16.72 -11.76
C PHE A 144 -4.99 15.70 -12.01
N LEU A 145 -4.86 14.50 -11.44
CA LEU A 145 -5.84 13.41 -11.63
C LEU A 145 -7.16 13.65 -10.89
N VAL A 146 -7.12 14.13 -9.65
CA VAL A 146 -8.32 14.31 -8.80
C VAL A 146 -9.29 15.36 -9.38
N PRO A 147 -8.87 16.57 -9.80
CA PRO A 147 -9.77 17.50 -10.48
C PRO A 147 -10.29 16.95 -11.81
N TYR A 148 -9.45 16.26 -12.59
CA TYR A 148 -9.85 15.70 -13.89
C TYR A 148 -10.91 14.60 -13.75
N ILE A 149 -10.76 13.70 -12.79
CA ILE A 149 -11.76 12.67 -12.48
C ILE A 149 -13.03 13.32 -11.93
N LYS A 150 -12.91 14.29 -11.00
CA LYS A 150 -14.06 14.98 -10.42
C LYS A 150 -14.84 15.80 -11.46
N GLU A 151 -14.15 16.39 -12.45
CA GLU A 151 -14.76 17.12 -13.55
C GLU A 151 -15.48 16.16 -14.53
N LYS A 152 -14.86 15.03 -14.89
CA LYS A 152 -15.49 14.02 -15.76
C LYS A 152 -16.70 13.34 -15.13
N PHE A 153 -16.60 12.94 -13.86
CA PHE A 153 -17.69 12.27 -13.16
C PHE A 153 -18.77 13.26 -12.67
N GLY A 154 -18.40 14.50 -12.32
CA GLY A 154 -19.35 15.57 -12.00
C GLY A 154 -20.17 16.01 -13.22
N LYS A 155 -19.53 16.13 -14.40
CA LYS A 155 -20.25 16.40 -15.65
C LYS A 155 -21.18 15.24 -16.06
N LYS A 156 -20.78 13.99 -15.81
CA LYS A 156 -21.62 12.81 -16.10
C LYS A 156 -22.86 12.74 -15.19
N GLY A 157 -22.72 13.10 -13.91
CA GLY A 157 -23.85 13.22 -12.97
C GLY A 157 -24.82 14.34 -13.33
N ALA A 158 -24.30 15.51 -13.72
CA ALA A 158 -25.12 16.64 -14.16
C ALA A 158 -25.86 16.35 -15.49
N LYS A 159 -25.22 15.62 -16.41
CA LYS A 159 -25.82 15.25 -17.70
C LYS A 159 -26.95 14.22 -17.54
N ASN A 160 -26.74 13.19 -16.69
CA ASN A 160 -27.77 12.19 -16.40
C ASN A 160 -28.99 12.79 -15.66
N ALA A 161 -28.78 13.80 -14.80
CA ALA A 161 -29.87 14.52 -14.14
C ALA A 161 -30.67 15.43 -15.09
N ALA A 162 -30.00 16.02 -16.09
CA ALA A 162 -30.66 16.82 -17.12
C ALA A 162 -31.47 15.99 -18.12
N GLU A 163 -30.99 14.78 -18.47
CA GLU A 163 -31.68 13.87 -19.40
C GLU A 163 -32.84 13.10 -18.73
N GLY A 164 -32.78 12.83 -17.43
CA GLY A 164 -33.86 12.15 -16.67
C GLY A 164 -34.98 13.08 -16.16
N GLY A 165 -34.78 14.40 -16.17
CA GLY A 165 -35.79 15.40 -15.79
C GLY A 165 -36.65 15.91 -16.95
N ALA A 166 -36.35 15.51 -18.18
CA ALA A 166 -37.06 15.95 -19.39
C ALA A 166 -38.17 14.98 -19.86
N THR A 167 -38.47 13.93 -19.10
CA THR A 167 -39.47 12.90 -19.44
C THR A 167 -40.59 12.76 -18.41
N VAL A 168 -41.00 13.84 -17.74
CA VAL A 168 -42.22 13.87 -16.92
C VAL A 168 -43.12 15.01 -17.37
#